data_AF-A0A350QYC2-F1
#
_entry.id   AF-A0A350QYC2-F1
#
_cell.length_a   1.000
_cell.length_b   1.000
_cell.length_c   1.000
_cell.angle_alpha   90.00
_cell.angle_beta   90.00
_cell.angle_gamma   90.00
#
_symmetry.space_group_name_H-M   'P 1'
#
loop_
_entity.id
_entity.type
_entity.pdbx_description
1 polymer ?
#
loop_
_entity_poly.entity_id
_entity_poly.type
_entity_poly.pdbx_seq_one_letter_code
_entity_poly.pdbx_strand_id
1 'polypeptide(L)'
;DVREDAENDRVYLPAQYFTTKPTPSYFLNTESKKSLEEITSVKMRLLQEADRRYLNGEKGISFLPWRIRIVVRWAGRMYREIGELIKENPETFHDKRAVVGKWKKLGALLPCLSRSILT
;
A
#
# COMPACT_ATOMS: atom_id res chain seq x y z
N ASP A 1 -6.36 2.20 -5.27
CA ASP A 1 -6.95 2.04 -6.61
C ASP A 1 -8.12 1.05 -6.65
N VAL A 2 -8.52 0.41 -5.54
CA VAL A 2 -9.64 -0.57 -5.49
C VAL A 2 -10.92 -0.09 -6.19
N ARG A 3 -11.36 1.15 -5.94
CA ARG A 3 -12.55 1.73 -6.59
C ARG A 3 -12.36 1.95 -8.08
N GLU A 4 -11.22 2.53 -8.48
CA GLU A 4 -10.87 2.74 -9.88
C GLU A 4 -10.79 1.43 -10.66
N ASP A 5 -10.26 0.36 -10.05
CA ASP A 5 -10.25 -0.97 -10.65
C ASP A 5 -11.68 -1.49 -10.85
N ALA A 6 -12.55 -1.32 -9.86
CA ALA A 6 -13.95 -1.73 -9.95
C ALA A 6 -14.76 -0.94 -11.00
N GLU A 7 -14.50 0.37 -11.16
CA GLU A 7 -15.07 1.18 -12.25
C GLU A 7 -14.66 0.65 -13.63
N ASN A 8 -13.51 -0.02 -13.71
CA ASN A 8 -13.00 -0.67 -14.91
C ASN A 8 -13.32 -2.17 -14.97
N ASP A 9 -14.32 -2.65 -14.22
CA ASP A 9 -14.76 -4.05 -14.18
C ASP A 9 -13.67 -5.04 -13.72
N ARG A 10 -12.72 -4.58 -12.88
CA ARG A 10 -11.60 -5.37 -12.36
C ARG A 10 -11.64 -5.47 -10.83
N VAL A 11 -11.30 -6.65 -10.30
CA VAL A 11 -11.18 -6.91 -8.86
C VAL A 11 -9.90 -7.68 -8.58
N TYR A 12 -8.99 -7.07 -7.81
CA TYR A 12 -7.72 -7.69 -7.41
C TYR A 12 -7.67 -8.12 -5.95
N LEU A 13 -8.64 -7.69 -5.13
CA LEU A 13 -8.71 -8.13 -3.73
C LEU A 13 -9.07 -9.63 -3.69
N PRO A 14 -8.37 -10.46 -2.89
CA PRO A 14 -8.61 -11.90 -2.87
C PRO A 14 -10.03 -12.23 -2.41
N ALA A 15 -10.82 -12.89 -3.27
CA ALA A 15 -12.21 -13.24 -2.99
C ALA A 15 -12.36 -14.09 -1.71
N GLN A 16 -11.36 -14.92 -1.38
CA GLN A 16 -11.32 -15.76 -0.18
C GLN A 16 -11.29 -14.98 1.15
N TYR A 17 -11.06 -13.66 1.11
CA TYR A 17 -11.09 -12.81 2.30
C TYR A 17 -12.44 -12.13 2.54
N PHE A 18 -13.42 -12.37 1.66
CA PHE A 18 -14.79 -11.86 1.78
C PHE A 18 -15.74 -12.99 2.16
N THR A 19 -16.84 -12.64 2.83
CA THR A 19 -17.92 -13.56 3.18
C THR A 19 -18.59 -14.15 1.95
N THR A 20 -18.79 -13.32 0.92
CA THR A 20 -19.31 -13.68 -0.39
C THR A 20 -18.35 -13.17 -1.44
N LYS A 21 -18.19 -13.90 -2.56
CA LYS A 21 -17.35 -13.45 -3.67
C LYS A 21 -17.80 -12.05 -4.12
N PRO A 22 -16.93 -11.02 -4.02
CA PRO A 22 -17.33 -9.66 -4.34
C PRO A 22 -17.38 -9.46 -5.86
N THR A 23 -18.31 -8.61 -6.30
CA THR A 23 -18.39 -8.10 -7.67
C THR A 23 -17.81 -6.69 -7.73
N PRO A 24 -17.49 -6.15 -8.91
CA PRO A 24 -17.11 -4.75 -9.06
C PRO A 24 -18.11 -3.78 -8.41
N SER A 25 -19.42 -4.01 -8.61
CA SER A 25 -20.49 -3.22 -7.98
C SER A 25 -20.46 -3.22 -6.45
N TYR A 26 -19.90 -4.25 -5.81
CA TYR A 26 -19.70 -4.31 -4.36
C TYR A 26 -18.77 -3.20 -3.87
N PHE A 27 -17.70 -2.92 -4.63
CA PHE A 27 -16.71 -1.89 -4.30
C PHE A 27 -17.15 -0.47 -4.67
N LEU A 28 -18.19 -0.34 -5.50
CA LEU A 28 -18.79 0.95 -5.88
C LEU A 28 -19.93 1.37 -4.95
N ASN A 29 -20.47 0.44 -4.15
CA ASN A 29 -21.54 0.73 -3.21
C ASN A 29 -21.00 1.33 -1.91
N THR A 30 -20.90 2.66 -1.88
CA THR A 30 -20.42 3.42 -0.71
C THR A 30 -21.49 3.66 0.36
N GLU A 31 -22.76 3.36 0.09
CA GLU A 31 -23.84 3.53 1.06
C GLU A 31 -23.88 2.39 2.10
N SER A 32 -23.32 1.23 1.76
CA SER A 32 -23.30 0.07 2.63
C SER A 32 -22.13 0.13 3.61
N LYS A 33 -22.39 0.57 4.85
CA LYS A 33 -21.39 0.57 5.93
C LYS A 33 -20.73 -0.81 6.13
N LYS A 34 -21.52 -1.88 6.07
CA LYS A 34 -21.02 -3.26 6.18
C LYS A 34 -20.01 -3.60 5.07
N SER A 35 -20.30 -3.19 3.83
CA SER A 35 -19.40 -3.43 2.70
C SER A 35 -18.10 -2.66 2.87
N LEU A 36 -18.17 -1.38 3.27
CA LEU A 36 -16.99 -0.57 3.55
C LEU A 36 -16.11 -1.15 4.67
N GLU A 37 -16.70 -1.66 5.75
CA GLU A 37 -16.00 -2.30 6.86
C GLU A 37 -15.28 -3.58 6.39
N GLU A 38 -15.96 -4.43 5.62
CA GLU A 38 -15.36 -5.67 5.09
C GLU A 38 -14.20 -5.36 4.12
N ILE A 39 -14.40 -4.43 3.18
CA ILE A 39 -13.36 -3.97 2.24
C ILE A 39 -12.17 -3.40 3.02
N THR A 40 -12.41 -2.60 4.06
CA THR A 40 -11.36 -2.04 4.91
C THR A 40 -10.58 -3.14 5.62
N SER A 41 -11.27 -4.12 6.21
CA SER A 41 -10.64 -5.27 6.86
C SER A 41 -9.71 -6.04 5.91
N VAL A 42 -10.18 -6.31 4.69
CA VAL A 42 -9.37 -6.96 3.65
C VAL A 42 -8.16 -6.11 3.26
N LYS A 43 -8.34 -4.80 3.05
CA LYS A 43 -7.22 -3.87 2.78
C LYS A 43 -6.19 -3.88 3.91
N MET A 44 -6.62 -3.83 5.17
CA MET A 44 -5.71 -3.85 6.32
C MET A 44 -4.89 -5.14 6.38
N ARG A 45 -5.53 -6.29 6.13
CA ARG A 45 -4.84 -7.58 6.05
C ARG A 45 -3.76 -7.59 4.96
N LEU A 46 -4.07 -7.07 3.77
CA LEU A 46 -3.11 -7.00 2.68
C LEU A 46 -1.97 -6.00 2.95
N LEU A 47 -2.24 -4.89 3.62
CA LEU A 47 -1.21 -3.93 4.00
C LEU A 47 -0.25 -4.51 5.05
N GLN A 48 -0.75 -5.31 6.00
CA GLN A 48 0.09 -6.06 6.94
C GLN A 48 0.98 -7.08 6.22
N GLU A 49 0.43 -7.79 5.23
CA GLU A 49 1.22 -8.70 4.41
C GLU A 49 2.26 -7.94 3.58
N ALA A 50 1.91 -6.78 3.02
CA ALA A 50 2.85 -5.90 2.32
C ALA A 50 4.00 -5.44 3.22
N ASP A 51 3.73 -5.06 4.47
CA ASP A 51 4.77 -4.73 5.46
C ASP A 51 5.74 -5.89 5.68
N ARG A 52 5.22 -7.12 5.82
CA ARG A 52 6.06 -8.32 5.93
C ARG A 52 6.93 -8.52 4.69
N ARG A 53 6.40 -8.25 3.50
CA ARG A 53 7.16 -8.31 2.24
C ARG A 53 8.21 -7.20 2.15
N TYR A 54 7.94 -5.98 2.61
CA TYR A 54 8.96 -4.93 2.71
C TYR A 54 10.11 -5.32 3.64
N LEU A 55 9.81 -5.89 4.81
CA LEU A 55 10.84 -6.38 5.75
C LEU A 55 11.69 -7.50 5.15
N ASN A 56 11.06 -8.42 4.41
CA ASN A 56 11.79 -9.48 3.72
C ASN A 56 12.63 -8.92 2.56
N GLY A 57 12.08 -7.98 1.79
CA GLY A 57 12.78 -7.32 0.68
C GLY A 57 14.02 -6.55 1.14
N GLU A 58 13.94 -5.87 2.29
CA GLU A 58 15.07 -5.14 2.88
C GLU A 58 16.30 -6.03 3.11
N LYS A 59 16.11 -7.31 3.46
CA LYS A 59 17.21 -8.28 3.65
C LYS A 59 17.98 -8.56 2.35
N GLY A 60 17.33 -8.39 1.19
CA GLY A 60 17.95 -8.59 -0.12
C GLY A 60 18.69 -7.37 -0.65
N ILE A 61 18.47 -6.17 -0.07
CA ILE A 61 19.00 -4.92 -0.62
C ILE A 61 20.52 -4.84 -0.48
N SER A 62 21.11 -5.42 0.57
CA SER A 62 22.57 -5.42 0.79
C SER A 62 23.36 -6.08 -0.34
N PHE A 63 22.75 -6.95 -1.14
CA PHE A 63 23.39 -7.60 -2.29
C PHE A 63 23.49 -6.69 -3.53
N LEU A 64 22.85 -5.53 -3.53
CA LEU A 64 22.90 -4.58 -4.65
C LEU A 64 24.12 -3.65 -4.53
N PRO A 65 24.61 -3.06 -5.64
CA PRO A 65 25.60 -1.98 -5.58
C PRO A 65 25.07 -0.82 -4.73
N TRP A 66 25.93 -0.20 -3.91
CA TRP A 66 25.51 0.77 -2.88
C TRP A 66 24.66 1.93 -3.44
N ARG A 67 24.94 2.41 -4.66
CA ARG A 67 24.15 3.45 -5.34
C ARG A 67 22.71 3.01 -5.61
N ILE A 68 22.53 1.74 -5.95
CA ILE A 68 21.21 1.14 -6.25
C ILE A 68 20.43 0.90 -4.97
N ARG A 69 21.10 0.56 -3.86
CA ARG A 69 20.46 0.39 -2.54
C ARG A 69 19.64 1.62 -2.14
N ILE A 70 20.19 2.82 -2.38
CA ILE A 70 19.52 4.09 -2.07
C ILE A 70 18.19 4.19 -2.82
N VAL A 71 18.22 3.96 -4.14
CA VAL A 71 17.04 4.09 -5.01
C VAL A 71 15.98 3.06 -4.66
N VAL A 72 16.38 1.80 -4.45
CA VAL A 72 15.45 0.71 -4.12
C VAL A 72 14.83 0.91 -2.74
N ARG A 73 15.60 1.32 -1.73
CA ARG A 73 15.08 1.65 -0.39
C ARG A 73 14.12 2.83 -0.44
N TRP A 74 14.47 3.87 -1.18
CA TRP A 74 13.62 5.04 -1.31
C TRP A 74 12.29 4.68 -1.99
N ALA A 75 12.35 3.94 -3.11
CA ALA A 75 11.14 3.44 -3.78
C ALA A 75 10.28 2.58 -2.84
N GLY A 76 10.87 1.56 -2.19
CA GLY A 76 10.15 0.69 -1.25
C GLY A 76 9.50 1.47 -0.11
N ARG A 77 10.20 2.45 0.46
CA ARG A 77 9.65 3.33 1.50
C ARG A 77 8.51 4.19 0.97
N MET A 78 8.58 4.67 -0.26
CA MET A 78 7.51 5.47 -0.85
C MET A 78 6.24 4.68 -1.09
N TYR A 79 6.35 3.46 -1.59
CA TYR A 79 5.19 2.57 -1.71
C TYR A 79 4.63 2.16 -0.35
N ARG A 80 5.49 1.94 0.66
CA ARG A 80 5.04 1.67 2.03
C ARG A 80 4.26 2.85 2.63
N GLU A 81 4.72 4.07 2.41
CA GLU A 81 4.07 5.29 2.92
C GLU A 81 2.65 5.47 2.34
N ILE A 82 2.40 5.06 1.09
CA ILE A 82 1.04 5.02 0.54
C ILE A 82 0.15 4.10 1.38
N GLY A 83 0.67 2.94 1.79
CA GLY A 83 -0.02 2.03 2.69
C GLY A 83 -0.34 2.64 4.04
N GLU A 84 0.61 3.37 4.65
CA GLU A 84 0.39 4.06 5.93
C GLU A 84 -0.70 5.13 5.82
N LEU A 85 -0.72 5.94 4.76
CA LEU A 85 -1.81 6.90 4.52
C LEU A 85 -3.18 6.21 4.46
N ILE A 86 -3.25 5.05 3.80
CA ILE A 86 -4.49 4.26 3.72
C ILE A 86 -4.91 3.73 5.10
N LYS A 87 -3.96 3.33 5.95
CA LYS A 87 -4.25 2.89 7.33
C LYS A 87 -4.73 4.03 8.22
N GLU A 88 -4.13 5.22 8.08
CA GLU A 88 -4.48 6.40 8.88
C GLU A 88 -5.90 6.90 8.57
N ASN A 89 -6.32 6.83 7.30
CA ASN A 89 -7.62 7.36 6.85
C ASN A 89 -8.34 6.39 5.90
N PRO A 90 -8.74 5.19 6.36
CA PRO A 90 -9.25 4.13 5.50
C PRO A 90 -10.53 4.52 4.75
N GLU A 91 -11.41 5.28 5.41
CA GLU A 91 -12.67 5.77 4.83
C GLU A 91 -12.42 6.70 3.64
N THR A 92 -11.55 7.70 3.82
CA THR A 92 -11.17 8.66 2.77
C THR A 92 -10.63 7.97 1.52
N PHE A 93 -9.87 6.89 1.69
CA PHE A 93 -9.20 6.18 0.61
C PHE A 93 -10.00 4.98 0.06
N HIS A 94 -11.31 4.95 0.29
CA HIS A 94 -12.23 4.20 -0.57
C HIS A 94 -12.51 4.96 -1.86
N ASP A 95 -12.73 6.27 -1.75
CA ASP A 95 -13.12 7.11 -2.90
C ASP A 95 -11.98 7.94 -3.49
N LYS A 96 -10.89 8.12 -2.74
CA LYS A 96 -9.75 8.94 -3.17
C LYS A 96 -8.50 8.11 -3.35
N ARG A 97 -7.61 8.61 -4.20
CA ARG A 97 -6.26 8.06 -4.38
C ARG A 97 -5.34 8.56 -3.28
N ALA A 98 -4.62 7.64 -2.64
CA ALA A 98 -3.58 7.98 -1.67
C ALA A 98 -2.32 8.46 -2.39
N VAL A 99 -1.82 9.64 -2.02
CA VAL A 99 -0.63 10.24 -2.62
C VAL A 99 0.28 10.77 -1.51
N VAL A 100 1.56 10.38 -1.57
CA VAL A 100 2.56 10.87 -0.62
C VAL A 100 2.92 12.33 -0.92
N GLY A 101 2.80 13.19 0.09
CA GLY A 101 3.15 14.62 0.00
C GLY A 101 4.65 14.86 -0.23
N LYS A 102 4.98 16.00 -0.86
CA LYS A 102 6.35 16.36 -1.27
C LYS A 102 7.38 16.32 -0.13
N TRP A 103 7.00 16.78 1.06
CA TRP A 103 7.89 16.80 2.23
C TRP A 103 8.20 15.41 2.79
N LYS A 104 7.20 14.52 2.84
CA LYS A 104 7.43 13.11 3.20
C LYS A 104 8.36 12.42 2.21
N LYS A 105 8.26 12.74 0.90
CA LYS A 105 9.19 12.22 -0.13
C LYS A 105 10.64 12.61 0.13
N LEU A 106 10.88 13.88 0.45
CA LEU A 106 12.23 14.40 0.72
C LEU A 106 12.78 13.87 2.06
N GLY A 107 11.98 13.90 3.12
CA GLY A 107 12.36 13.39 4.44
C GLY A 107 12.67 11.88 4.44
N ALA A 108 12.07 11.12 3.51
CA ALA A 108 12.37 9.71 3.35
C ALA A 108 13.76 9.44 2.74
N LEU A 109 14.37 10.38 2.01
CA LEU A 109 15.61 10.16 1.26
C LEU A 109 16.85 10.09 2.17
N LEU A 110 16.98 11.03 3.12
CA LEU A 110 18.11 11.10 4.06
C LEU A 110 18.38 9.79 4.83
N PRO A 111 17.37 9.16 5.47
CA PRO A 111 17.56 7.86 6.14
C PRO A 111 17.82 6.70 5.19
N CYS A 112 17.38 6.77 3.92
CA CYS A 112 17.73 5.76 2.90
C CYS A 112 19.20 5.88 2.49
N LEU A 113 19.73 7.11 2.40
CA LEU A 113 21.14 7.38 2.15
C LEU A 113 22.02 6.83 3.28
N SER A 114 21.73 7.21 4.53
CA SER A 114 22.54 6.79 5.67
C SER A 114 22.59 5.27 5.81
N ARG A 115 21.44 4.59 5.73
CA ARG A 115 21.36 3.13 5.83
C ARG A 115 22.07 2.41 4.68
N SER A 116 22.14 3.01 3.49
CA SER A 116 22.82 2.41 2.33
C SER A 116 24.34 2.53 2.34
N ILE A 117 24.87 3.45 3.12
CA ILE A 117 26.32 3.56 3.36
C ILE A 117 26.73 2.62 4.51
N LEU A 118 25.89 2.48 5.53
CA LEU A 118 26.18 1.70 6.73
C LEU A 118 25.89 0.18 6.59
N THR A 119 25.06 -0.23 5.64
CA THR A 119 24.67 -1.64 5.38
C THR A 119 24.71 -1.96 3.90
#